data_AF-A0A3R6VFP2-F1
#
_entry.id   AF-A0A3R6VFP2-F1
#
_cell.length_a   1.000
_cell.length_b   1.000
_cell.length_c   1.000
_cell.angle_alpha   90.00
_cell.angle_beta   90.00
_cell.angle_gamma   90.00
#
_symmetry.space_group_name_H-M   'P 1'
#
loop_
_entity.id
_entity.type
_entity.pdbx_description
1 polymer ?
#
loop_
_entity_poly.entity_id
_entity_poly.type
_entity_poly.pdbx_seq_one_letter_code
_entity_poly.pdbx_strand_id
1 'polypeptide(L)' 'MNKTISMSIRVSEEELAKLKQAARIEAYASYSEFVRRTALKEAERVIDQLKK' A
#
# COMPACT_ATOMS: atom_id res chain seq x y z
N MET A 1 -0.92 -13.30 -20.17
CA MET A 1 0.07 -12.20 -20.08
C MET A 1 -0.14 -11.49 -18.76
N ASN A 2 0.75 -11.67 -17.78
CA ASN A 2 0.68 -10.92 -16.53
C ASN A 2 1.28 -9.54 -16.75
N LYS A 3 0.51 -8.64 -17.37
CA LYS A 3 0.92 -7.26 -17.54
C LYS A 3 1.04 -6.64 -16.15
N THR A 4 2.24 -6.20 -15.80
CA THR A 4 2.43 -5.35 -14.62
C THR A 4 2.02 -3.94 -15.03
N ILE A 5 1.11 -3.34 -14.27
CA ILE A 5 0.64 -1.98 -14.50
C ILE A 5 1.19 -1.11 -13.37
N SER A 6 1.83 0.00 -13.75
CA SER A 6 2.34 0.96 -12.78
C SER A 6 1.20 1.80 -12.20
N MET A 7 1.21 2.01 -10.88
CA MET A 7 0.30 2.90 -10.19
C MET A 7 1.10 4.02 -9.53
N SER A 8 0.80 5.26 -9.91
CA SER A 8 1.44 6.46 -9.34
C SER A 8 0.47 7.14 -8.37
N ILE A 9 0.97 7.49 -7.20
CA ILE A 9 0.22 8.24 -6.18
C ILE A 9 0.94 9.56 -5.90
N ARG A 10 0.17 10.63 -5.70
CA ARG A 10 0.70 11.90 -5.19
C ARG A 10 0.56 11.93 -3.68
N VAL A 11 1.63 12.30 -3.01
CA VAL A 11 1.70 12.42 -1.56
C VAL A 11 2.51 13.65 -1.21
N SER A 12 2.19 14.27 -0.08
CA SER A 12 3.00 15.28 0.56
C SER A 12 4.27 14.66 1.17
N GLU A 13 5.22 15.52 1.55
CA GLU A 13 6.44 15.07 2.25
C GLU A 13 6.12 14.41 3.60
N GLU A 14 5.13 14.94 4.34
CA GLU A 14 4.72 14.40 5.63
C GLU A 14 4.11 12.99 5.49
N GLU A 15 3.24 12.78 4.50
CA GLU A 15 2.67 11.47 4.19
C GLU A 15 3.76 10.47 3.81
N LEU A 16 4.71 10.87 2.97
CA LEU A 16 5.83 10.02 2.59
C LEU A 16 6.71 9.64 3.80
N ALA A 17 6.94 10.57 4.73
CA ALA A 17 7.69 10.31 5.95
C ALA A 17 6.98 9.26 6.83
N LYS A 18 5.66 9.38 7.00
CA LYS A 18 4.83 8.40 7.72
C LYS A 18 4.89 7.01 7.08
N LEU A 19 4.77 6.93 5.75
CA LEU A 19 4.86 5.67 5.00
C LEU A 19 6.23 5.00 5.17
N LYS A 20 7.32 5.77 5.11
CA LYS A 20 8.69 5.27 5.34
C LYS A 20 8.87 4.77 6.77
N GLN A 21 8.34 5.49 7.76
CA GLN A 21 8.41 5.08 9.16
C GLN A 21 7.62 3.78 9.40
N ALA A 22 6.39 3.69 8.90
CA ALA A 22 5.56 2.50 9.03
C ALA A 22 6.21 1.28 8.35
N ALA A 23 6.76 1.44 7.15
CA ALA A 23 7.48 0.37 6.46
C ALA A 23 8.68 -0.17 7.26
N ARG A 24 9.39 0.70 7.99
CA ARG A 24 10.50 0.28 8.88
C ARG A 24 10.00 -0.48 10.11
N ILE A 25 8.93 -0.01 10.74
CA ILE A 25 8.33 -0.65 11.93
C ILE A 25 7.86 -2.07 11.59
N GLU A 26 7.20 -2.22 10.45
CA GLU A 26 6.68 -3.50 9.96
C GLU A 26 7.72 -4.33 9.19
N ALA A 27 8.99 -3.91 9.19
CA ALA A 27 10.12 -4.59 8.55
C ALA A 27 9.93 -4.93 7.05
N TYR A 28 9.23 -4.08 6.29
CA TYR A 28 9.15 -4.20 4.83
C TYR A 28 10.45 -3.77 4.16
N ALA A 29 10.75 -4.34 2.99
CA ALA A 29 11.97 -4.01 2.25
C ALA A 29 11.94 -2.59 1.66
N SER A 30 10.75 -2.04 1.40
CA SER A 30 10.59 -0.66 0.94
C SER A 30 9.23 -0.07 1.32
N TYR A 31 9.13 1.27 1.32
CA TYR A 31 7.84 1.94 1.51
C TYR A 31 6.86 1.64 0.36
N SER A 32 7.34 1.42 -0.86
CA SER A 32 6.50 1.03 -2.01
C SER A 32 5.88 -0.35 -1.82
N GLU A 33 6.65 -1.30 -1.26
CA GLU A 33 6.12 -2.62 -0.90
C GLU A 33 5.06 -2.51 0.19
N PHE A 34 5.35 -1.75 1.25
CA PHE A 34 4.40 -1.46 2.34
C PHE A 34 3.08 -0.91 1.79
N VAL A 35 3.14 0.14 0.97
CA VAL A 35 1.94 0.77 0.36
C VAL A 35 1.14 -0.24 -0.45
N ARG A 36 1.80 -1.03 -1.32
CA ARG A 36 1.13 -2.03 -2.16
C ARG A 36 0.42 -3.09 -1.31
N ARG A 37 1.11 -3.65 -0.30
CA ARG A 37 0.57 -4.73 0.54
C ARG A 37 -0.60 -4.24 1.38
N THR A 38 -0.48 -3.06 1.97
CA THR A 38 -1.55 -2.46 2.78
C THR A 38 -2.77 -2.12 1.93
N ALA A 39 -2.57 -1.52 0.74
CA ALA A 39 -3.68 -1.22 -0.16
C ALA A 39 -4.45 -2.48 -0.60
N LEU A 40 -3.75 -3.59 -0.86
CA LEU A 40 -4.39 -4.87 -1.20
C LEU A 40 -5.20 -5.45 -0.03
N LYS A 41 -4.63 -5.47 1.17
CA LYS A 41 -5.34 -5.95 2.38
C LYS A 41 -6.63 -5.15 2.63
N GLU A 42 -6.56 -3.83 2.48
CA GLU A 42 -7.72 -2.96 2.66
C GLU A 42 -8.77 -3.16 1.55
N ALA A 43 -8.32 -3.32 0.30
CA ALA A 43 -9.22 -3.61 -0.81
C ALA A 43 -9.96 -4.95 -0.61
N GLU A 44 -9.26 -6.00 -0.17
CA GLU A 44 -9.87 -7.29 0.18
C GLU A 44 -10.92 -7.13 1.28
N ARG A 45 -10.59 -6.42 2.37
CA ARG A 45 -11.52 -6.13 3.46
C ARG A 45 -12.79 -5.44 2.99
N VAL A 46 -12.67 -4.43 2.12
CA VAL A 46 -13.82 -3.68 1.58
C VAL A 46 -14.68 -4.56 0.66
N ILE A 47 -14.05 -5.34 -0.23
CA ILE A 47 -14.76 -6.25 -1.14
C ILE A 47 -15.54 -7.31 -0.34
N ASP A 48 -14.93 -7.86 0.71
CA ASP A 48 -15.56 -8.86 1.56
C ASP A 48 -16.72 -8.29 2.38
N GLN A 49 -16.62 -7.02 2.80
CA GLN A 49 -17.73 -6.33 3.48
C GLN A 49 -18.94 -6.10 2.57
N LEU A 50 -18.73 -5.86 1.27
CA LEU A 50 -19.82 -5.62 0.31
C LEU A 50 -20.50 -6.90 -0.19
N LYS A 51 -19.86 -8.06 -0.04
CA LYS A 51 -20.40 -9.37 -0.44
C LYS A 51 -21.22 -10.06 0.64
N LYS A 52 -21.22 -9.53 1.87
CA LYS A 52 -22.07 -10.00 2.98
C LYS A 52 -23.45 -9.37 2.91
#